data_AF-A0A7Z1S9Z1-F1
#
_entry.id   AF-A0A7Z1S9Z1-F1
#
_cell.length_a   1.000
_cell.length_b   1.000
_cell.length_c   1.000
_cell.angle_alpha   90.00
_cell.angle_beta   90.00
_cell.angle_gamma   90.00
#
_symmetry.space_group_name_H-M   'P 1'
#
loop_
_entity.id
_entity.type
_entity.pdbx_description
1 polymer ?
#
loop_
_entity_poly.entity_id
_entity_poly.type
_entity_poly.pdbx_seq_one_letter_code
_entity_poly.pdbx_strand_id
1 'polypeptide(L)'
;ATTLGRLARVARVGKPSAIAALQEPRRTATVAALFHTLEAAAQDDAAELAEALLADLVKGAEAADKQARLRSLRDLDGAAMLLHAMGLLVLTDDALPLNEWRDVLFERLPRPDIEAAMSKVEAIAKPAETKPYDQLRTKWRSARRLFFEIATRIETDAAPGGKNVKAAISYLKGVDDWSSL
;
A
#
# COMPACT_ATOMS: atom_id res chain seq x y z
N ALA A 1 34.70 -14.89 0.18
CA ALA A 1 33.70 -14.89 -0.90
C ALA A 1 34.13 -15.69 -2.14
N THR A 2 35.32 -15.44 -2.71
CA THR A 2 35.82 -16.06 -3.96
C THR A 2 35.93 -17.60 -3.92
N THR A 3 36.28 -18.20 -2.79
CA THR A 3 36.37 -19.67 -2.65
C THR A 3 34.99 -20.33 -2.63
N LEU A 4 34.00 -19.70 -1.99
CA LEU A 4 32.64 -20.22 -1.88
C LEU A 4 31.94 -20.21 -3.25
N GLY A 5 32.04 -19.11 -4.00
CA GLY A 5 31.51 -19.04 -5.37
C GLY A 5 32.14 -20.06 -6.32
N ARG A 6 33.43 -20.38 -6.15
CA ARG A 6 34.11 -21.44 -6.93
C ARG A 6 33.57 -22.82 -6.61
N LEU A 7 33.40 -23.16 -5.33
CA LEU A 7 32.83 -24.46 -4.91
C LEU A 7 31.39 -24.62 -5.39
N ALA A 8 30.56 -23.58 -5.23
CA ALA A 8 29.20 -23.56 -5.74
C ALA A 8 29.15 -23.77 -7.27
N ARG A 9 30.03 -23.11 -8.03
CA ARG A 9 30.11 -23.29 -9.48
C ARG A 9 30.45 -24.72 -9.87
N VAL A 10 31.41 -25.34 -9.18
CA VAL A 10 31.77 -26.76 -9.38
C VAL A 10 30.55 -27.65 -9.14
N ALA A 11 29.78 -27.39 -8.09
CA ALA A 11 28.57 -28.15 -7.77
C ALA A 11 27.45 -27.96 -8.80
N ARG A 12 27.25 -26.74 -9.34
CA ARG A 12 26.20 -26.47 -10.35
C ARG A 12 26.45 -27.15 -11.68
N VAL A 13 27.71 -27.25 -12.11
CA VAL A 13 28.09 -27.81 -13.42
C VAL A 13 28.41 -29.30 -13.35
N GLY A 14 28.81 -29.79 -12.17
CA GLY A 14 29.21 -31.18 -11.94
C GLY A 14 28.02 -32.15 -11.92
N LYS A 15 28.25 -33.37 -12.43
CA LYS A 15 27.29 -34.47 -12.26
C LYS A 15 27.20 -34.87 -10.78
N PRO A 16 26.02 -35.27 -10.27
CA PRO A 16 25.87 -35.70 -8.88
C PRO A 16 26.85 -36.81 -8.46
N SER A 17 27.16 -37.76 -9.35
CA SER A 17 28.14 -38.82 -9.10
C SER A 17 29.56 -38.31 -8.91
N ALA A 18 29.96 -37.25 -9.64
CA ALA A 18 31.27 -36.62 -9.49
C ALA A 18 31.39 -35.87 -8.15
N ILE A 19 30.30 -35.29 -7.68
CA ILE A 19 30.23 -34.63 -6.36
C ILE A 19 30.28 -35.69 -5.25
N ALA A 20 29.57 -36.81 -5.40
CA ALA A 20 29.55 -37.90 -4.43
C ALA A 20 30.93 -38.55 -4.24
N ALA A 21 31.73 -38.62 -5.30
CA ALA A 21 33.09 -39.16 -5.28
C ALA A 21 34.13 -38.25 -4.57
N LEU A 22 33.79 -37.00 -4.25
CA LEU A 22 34.67 -36.11 -3.49
C LEU A 22 34.89 -36.67 -2.08
N GLN A 23 36.13 -36.54 -1.58
CA GLN A 23 36.49 -36.88 -0.21
C GLN A 23 36.04 -35.77 0.76
N GLU A 24 35.78 -36.13 2.02
CA GLU A 24 35.51 -35.14 3.07
C GLU A 24 36.79 -34.38 3.46
N PRO A 25 36.69 -33.10 3.86
CA PRO A 25 35.46 -32.29 4.02
C PRO A 25 34.98 -31.61 2.72
N ARG A 26 35.65 -31.87 1.58
CA ARG A 26 35.44 -31.13 0.34
C ARG A 26 34.05 -31.38 -0.25
N ARG A 27 33.53 -32.60 -0.14
CA ARG A 27 32.17 -32.94 -0.56
C ARG A 27 31.14 -32.09 0.17
N THR A 28 31.17 -32.10 1.51
CA THR A 28 30.28 -31.28 2.34
C THR A 28 30.42 -29.80 2.02
N ALA A 29 31.66 -29.28 1.91
CA ALA A 29 31.90 -27.88 1.58
C ALA A 29 31.34 -27.48 0.19
N THR A 30 31.41 -28.38 -0.78
CA THR A 30 30.93 -28.15 -2.15
C THR A 30 29.40 -28.10 -2.18
N VAL A 31 28.74 -29.03 -1.49
CA VAL A 31 27.27 -29.09 -1.38
C VAL A 31 26.74 -27.91 -0.56
N ALA A 32 27.36 -27.59 0.58
CA ALA A 32 26.97 -26.44 1.39
C ALA A 32 27.12 -25.12 0.62
N ALA A 33 28.20 -24.94 -0.14
CA ALA A 33 28.39 -23.78 -0.99
C ALA A 33 27.31 -23.67 -2.08
N LEU A 34 26.89 -24.81 -2.67
CA LEU A 34 25.78 -24.84 -3.63
C LEU A 34 24.49 -24.32 -3.00
N PHE A 35 24.06 -24.94 -1.89
CA PHE A 35 22.80 -24.56 -1.23
C PHE A 35 22.80 -23.11 -0.77
N HIS A 36 23.88 -22.64 -0.14
CA HIS A 36 23.99 -21.25 0.28
C HIS A 36 23.81 -20.26 -0.88
N THR A 37 24.40 -20.56 -2.04
CA THR A 37 24.26 -19.69 -3.23
C THR A 37 22.96 -19.89 -4.00
N LEU A 38 22.22 -20.97 -3.78
CA LEU A 38 20.87 -21.16 -4.32
C LEU A 38 19.83 -20.48 -3.43
N GLU A 39 20.00 -20.56 -2.12
CA GLU A 39 19.19 -19.88 -1.13
C GLU A 39 19.26 -18.36 -1.32
N ALA A 40 20.46 -17.80 -1.44
CA ALA A 40 20.63 -16.37 -1.72
C ALA A 40 19.92 -15.95 -3.02
N ALA A 41 20.08 -16.72 -4.10
CA ALA A 41 19.40 -16.43 -5.37
C ALA A 41 17.87 -16.53 -5.26
N ALA A 42 17.36 -17.55 -4.55
CA ALA A 42 15.92 -17.70 -4.34
C ALA A 42 15.34 -16.57 -3.47
N GLN A 43 16.11 -16.05 -2.51
CA GLN A 43 15.72 -14.88 -1.72
C GLN A 43 15.69 -13.61 -2.58
N ASP A 44 16.69 -13.41 -3.46
CA ASP A 44 16.72 -12.28 -4.40
C ASP A 44 15.50 -12.33 -5.36
N ASP A 45 15.22 -13.49 -5.97
CA ASP A 45 14.06 -13.69 -6.84
C ASP A 45 12.73 -13.43 -6.10
N ALA A 46 12.62 -13.90 -4.85
CA ALA A 46 11.45 -13.67 -4.02
C ALA A 46 11.26 -12.19 -3.65
N ALA A 47 12.37 -11.47 -3.40
CA ALA A 47 12.35 -10.04 -3.12
C ALA A 47 11.92 -9.22 -4.34
N GLU A 48 12.42 -9.55 -5.54
CA GLU A 48 12.01 -8.90 -6.79
C GLU A 48 10.51 -9.10 -7.08
N LEU A 49 10.02 -10.34 -6.93
CA LEU A 49 8.59 -10.63 -7.10
C LEU A 49 7.73 -9.91 -6.05
N ALA A 50 8.20 -9.84 -4.80
CA ALA A 50 7.54 -9.09 -3.75
C ALA A 50 7.45 -7.61 -4.09
N GLU A 51 8.54 -6.99 -4.55
CA GLU A 51 8.55 -5.58 -4.97
C GLU A 51 7.55 -5.32 -6.10
N ALA A 52 7.52 -6.16 -7.12
CA ALA A 52 6.57 -6.05 -8.22
C ALA A 52 5.11 -6.12 -7.73
N LEU A 53 4.80 -7.09 -6.87
CA LEU A 53 3.46 -7.24 -6.28
C LEU A 53 3.08 -6.04 -5.41
N LEU A 54 4.01 -5.50 -4.62
CA LEU A 54 3.77 -4.30 -3.82
C LEU A 54 3.49 -3.09 -4.70
N ALA A 55 4.27 -2.90 -5.77
CA ALA A 55 4.07 -1.84 -6.72
C ALA A 55 2.68 -1.93 -7.38
N ASP A 56 2.24 -3.13 -7.76
CA ASP A 56 0.92 -3.35 -8.35
C ASP A 56 -0.22 -3.11 -7.36
N LEU A 57 -0.05 -3.50 -6.10
CA LEU A 57 -1.02 -3.20 -5.03
C LEU A 57 -1.19 -1.70 -4.82
N VAL A 58 -0.08 -0.96 -4.78
CA VAL A 58 -0.08 0.50 -4.64
C VAL A 58 -0.72 1.16 -5.86
N LYS A 59 -0.30 0.81 -7.08
CA LYS A 59 -0.91 1.32 -8.32
C LYS A 59 -2.41 1.04 -8.38
N GLY A 60 -2.83 -0.16 -7.98
CA GLY A 60 -4.24 -0.54 -7.92
C GLY A 60 -5.02 0.29 -6.90
N ALA A 61 -4.43 0.59 -5.74
CA ALA A 61 -5.04 1.45 -4.73
C ALA A 61 -5.14 2.91 -5.21
N GLU A 62 -4.10 3.45 -5.85
CA GLU A 62 -4.10 4.79 -6.45
C GLU A 62 -5.15 4.91 -7.56
N ALA A 63 -5.26 3.91 -8.42
CA ALA A 63 -6.28 3.88 -9.47
C ALA A 63 -7.70 3.85 -8.88
N ALA A 64 -7.93 3.04 -7.83
CA ALA A 64 -9.21 2.97 -7.14
C ALA A 64 -9.56 4.28 -6.43
N ASP A 65 -8.58 4.94 -5.82
CA ASP A 65 -8.75 6.25 -5.20
C ASP A 65 -9.09 7.33 -6.23
N LYS A 66 -8.35 7.37 -7.34
CA LYS A 66 -8.65 8.27 -8.46
C LYS A 66 -10.06 8.04 -9.01
N GLN A 67 -10.50 6.80 -9.16
CA GLN A 67 -11.86 6.49 -9.62
C GLN A 67 -12.92 6.90 -8.59
N ALA A 68 -12.66 6.72 -7.29
CA ALA A 68 -13.54 7.21 -6.23
C ALA A 68 -13.64 8.75 -6.27
N ARG A 69 -12.52 9.44 -6.46
CA ARG A 69 -12.45 10.90 -6.61
C ARG A 69 -13.22 11.41 -7.82
N LEU A 70 -13.07 10.75 -8.98
CA LEU A 70 -13.84 11.12 -10.18
C LEU A 70 -15.35 10.96 -9.97
N ARG A 71 -15.78 9.92 -9.26
CA ARG A 71 -17.19 9.74 -8.90
C ARG A 71 -17.68 10.84 -7.95
N SER A 72 -16.88 11.21 -6.95
CA SER A 72 -17.25 12.25 -6.00
C SER A 72 -17.26 13.65 -6.62
N LEU A 73 -16.47 13.92 -7.67
CA LEU A 73 -16.53 15.18 -8.42
C LEU A 73 -17.91 15.43 -9.04
N ARG A 74 -18.58 14.38 -9.55
CA ARG A 74 -19.96 14.51 -10.04
C ARG A 74 -20.92 14.93 -8.93
N ASP A 75 -20.71 14.40 -7.72
CA ASP A 75 -21.53 14.75 -6.56
C ASP A 75 -21.16 16.14 -6.01
N LEU A 76 -19.94 16.62 -6.27
CA LEU A 76 -19.48 17.98 -5.98
C LEU A 76 -20.18 19.01 -6.86
N ASP A 77 -20.39 18.74 -8.15
CA ASP A 77 -21.07 19.69 -9.07
C ASP A 77 -22.46 20.08 -8.55
N GLY A 78 -23.24 19.10 -8.07
CA GLY A 78 -24.56 19.38 -7.49
C GLY A 78 -24.49 20.21 -6.21
N ALA A 79 -23.52 19.92 -5.33
CA ALA A 79 -23.30 20.71 -4.12
C ALA A 79 -22.82 22.14 -4.46
N ALA A 80 -21.94 22.29 -5.43
CA ALA A 80 -21.42 23.57 -5.90
C ALA A 80 -22.52 24.43 -6.53
N MET A 81 -23.41 23.85 -7.34
CA MET A 81 -24.56 24.55 -7.92
C MET A 81 -25.52 25.06 -6.83
N LEU A 82 -25.81 24.24 -5.82
CA LEU A 82 -26.69 24.62 -4.71
C LEU A 82 -26.08 25.77 -3.89
N LEU A 83 -24.80 25.64 -3.52
CA LEU A 83 -24.11 26.69 -2.77
C LEU A 83 -23.91 27.97 -3.60
N HIS A 84 -23.74 27.86 -4.92
CA HIS A 84 -23.74 29.00 -5.83
C HIS A 84 -25.10 29.70 -5.89
N ALA A 85 -26.21 28.95 -5.97
CA ALA A 85 -27.55 29.52 -5.95
C ALA A 85 -27.84 30.25 -4.63
N MET A 86 -27.41 29.68 -3.50
CA MET A 86 -27.45 30.34 -2.19
C MET A 86 -26.63 31.64 -2.21
N GLY A 87 -25.40 31.61 -2.72
CA GLY A 87 -24.53 32.79 -2.82
C GLY A 87 -25.12 33.88 -3.73
N LEU A 88 -25.76 33.50 -4.83
CA LEU A 88 -26.44 34.45 -5.72
C LEU A 88 -27.60 35.13 -4.99
N LEU A 89 -28.40 34.36 -4.24
CA LEU A 89 -29.53 34.89 -3.46
C LEU A 89 -29.08 35.86 -2.36
N VAL A 90 -27.93 35.59 -1.72
CA VAL A 90 -27.30 36.53 -0.78
C VAL A 90 -26.87 37.83 -1.46
N LEU A 91 -26.36 37.76 -2.69
CA LEU A 91 -25.78 38.92 -3.38
C LEU A 91 -26.81 39.76 -4.15
N THR A 92 -27.93 39.18 -4.58
CA THR A 92 -28.94 39.88 -5.40
C THR A 92 -30.16 40.34 -4.62
N ASP A 93 -30.45 39.74 -3.46
CA ASP A 93 -31.63 40.08 -2.65
C ASP A 93 -31.23 41.01 -1.50
N ASP A 94 -31.18 42.32 -1.78
CA ASP A 94 -30.81 43.38 -0.82
C ASP A 94 -32.04 44.07 -0.19
N ALA A 95 -33.24 43.51 -0.41
CA ALA A 95 -34.51 44.13 -0.06
C ALA A 95 -35.12 43.66 1.27
N LEU A 96 -34.68 42.50 1.78
CA LEU A 96 -35.24 41.87 2.98
C LEU A 96 -34.42 42.20 4.23
N PRO A 97 -35.04 42.56 5.36
CA PRO A 97 -34.33 42.70 6.61
C PRO A 97 -33.78 41.33 7.07
N LEU A 98 -32.57 41.35 7.62
CA LEU A 98 -31.75 40.15 7.91
C LEU A 98 -32.46 39.10 8.79
N ASN A 99 -33.40 39.54 9.63
CA ASN A 99 -34.20 38.70 10.51
C ASN A 99 -35.23 37.83 9.77
N GLU A 100 -35.70 38.25 8.60
CA GLU A 100 -36.71 37.54 7.78
C GLU A 100 -36.05 36.77 6.62
N TRP A 101 -34.83 37.14 6.25
CA TRP A 101 -34.10 36.56 5.13
C TRP A 101 -33.83 35.05 5.26
N ARG A 102 -33.63 34.55 6.49
CA ARG A 102 -33.40 33.10 6.72
C ARG A 102 -34.62 32.25 6.42
N ASP A 103 -35.81 32.75 6.74
CA ASP A 103 -37.06 32.02 6.49
C ASP A 103 -37.32 31.94 4.98
N VAL A 104 -37.12 33.06 4.27
CA VAL A 104 -37.20 33.12 2.79
C VAL A 104 -36.13 32.26 2.12
N LEU A 105 -34.91 32.22 2.66
CA LEU A 105 -33.85 31.34 2.19
C LEU A 105 -34.30 29.87 2.28
N PHE A 106 -34.79 29.45 3.45
CA PHE A 106 -35.13 28.04 3.68
C PHE A 106 -36.42 27.60 2.99
N GLU A 107 -37.31 28.52 2.64
CA GLU A 107 -38.43 28.25 1.73
C GLU A 107 -37.96 27.93 0.31
N ARG A 108 -36.92 28.63 -0.18
CA ARG A 108 -36.38 28.44 -1.55
C ARG A 108 -35.34 27.33 -1.64
N LEU A 109 -34.53 27.17 -0.61
CA LEU A 109 -33.45 26.20 -0.49
C LEU A 109 -33.55 25.53 0.90
N PRO A 110 -34.18 24.34 0.99
CA PRO A 110 -34.38 23.67 2.26
C PRO A 110 -33.07 23.53 3.04
N ARG A 111 -33.12 23.85 4.33
CA ARG A 111 -31.97 23.71 5.25
C ARG A 111 -31.28 22.33 5.16
N PRO A 112 -32.00 21.18 5.10
CA PRO A 112 -31.36 19.88 4.97
C PRO A 112 -30.50 19.73 3.72
N ASP A 113 -30.89 20.37 2.61
CA ASP A 113 -30.19 20.27 1.33
C ASP A 113 -28.90 21.11 1.36
N ILE A 114 -28.93 22.27 2.02
CA ILE A 114 -27.74 23.10 2.27
C ILE A 114 -26.76 22.35 3.19
N GLU A 115 -27.24 21.79 4.30
CA GLU A 115 -26.40 21.01 5.23
C GLU A 115 -25.79 19.77 4.53
N ALA A 116 -26.56 19.08 3.70
CA ALA A 116 -26.07 17.95 2.91
C ALA A 116 -25.04 18.37 1.85
N ALA A 117 -25.23 19.51 1.19
CA ALA A 117 -24.27 20.08 0.24
C ALA A 117 -22.96 20.48 0.93
N MET A 118 -23.03 21.15 2.09
CA MET A 118 -21.86 21.53 2.88
C MET A 118 -21.09 20.28 3.35
N SER A 119 -21.79 19.27 3.86
CA SER A 119 -21.17 18.00 4.28
C SER A 119 -20.51 17.27 3.11
N LYS A 120 -21.11 17.28 1.92
CA LYS A 120 -20.48 16.74 0.70
C LYS A 120 -19.20 17.49 0.33
N VAL A 121 -19.22 18.83 0.35
CA VAL A 121 -18.03 19.63 0.08
C VAL A 121 -16.93 19.33 1.10
N GLU A 122 -17.26 19.26 2.39
CA GLU A 122 -16.32 18.91 3.45
C GLU A 122 -15.72 17.50 3.28
N ALA A 123 -16.54 16.51 2.94
CA ALA A 123 -16.09 15.14 2.71
C ALA A 123 -15.19 15.00 1.47
N ILE A 124 -15.41 15.84 0.45
CA ILE A 124 -14.65 15.83 -0.82
C ILE A 124 -13.40 16.70 -0.74
N ALA A 125 -13.43 17.78 0.06
CA ALA A 125 -12.33 18.69 0.31
C ALA A 125 -11.28 18.03 1.22
N LYS A 126 -10.62 16.98 0.73
CA LYS A 126 -9.42 16.43 1.33
C LYS A 126 -8.18 17.23 0.90
N PRO A 127 -7.20 17.44 1.80
CA PRO A 127 -5.87 17.93 1.43
C PRO A 127 -5.28 17.07 0.31
N ALA A 128 -4.63 17.71 -0.67
CA ALA A 128 -4.16 17.09 -1.91
C ALA A 128 -3.17 15.92 -1.73
N GLU A 129 -2.58 15.75 -0.54
CA GLU A 129 -1.48 14.81 -0.28
C GLU A 129 -1.89 13.57 0.53
N THR A 130 -3.18 13.22 0.58
CA THR A 130 -3.61 12.05 1.35
C THR A 130 -3.29 10.76 0.58
N LYS A 131 -2.42 9.89 1.11
CA LYS A 131 -2.15 8.56 0.55
C LYS A 131 -3.43 7.68 0.57
N PRO A 132 -3.60 6.74 -0.38
CA PRO A 132 -4.83 5.93 -0.53
C PRO A 132 -4.90 4.78 0.50
N TYR A 133 -4.85 5.10 1.80
CA TYR A 133 -4.80 4.11 2.88
C TYR A 133 -6.06 3.24 2.92
N ASP A 134 -7.23 3.81 2.69
CA ASP A 134 -8.48 3.04 2.70
C ASP A 134 -8.52 2.02 1.57
N GLN A 135 -8.08 2.43 0.37
CA GLN A 135 -8.00 1.53 -0.78
C GLN A 135 -6.92 0.46 -0.57
N LEU A 136 -5.77 0.80 0.00
CA LEU A 136 -4.74 -0.18 0.39
C LEU A 136 -5.29 -1.20 1.41
N ARG A 137 -6.07 -0.76 2.41
CA ARG A 137 -6.70 -1.65 3.40
C ARG A 137 -7.63 -2.67 2.75
N THR A 138 -8.36 -2.31 1.69
CA THR A 138 -9.20 -3.28 0.96
C THR A 138 -8.39 -4.41 0.31
N LYS A 139 -7.14 -4.12 -0.05
CA LYS A 139 -6.22 -5.09 -0.67
C LYS A 139 -5.43 -5.91 0.35
N TRP A 140 -5.40 -5.47 1.61
CA TRP A 140 -4.63 -6.11 2.68
C TRP A 140 -4.93 -7.60 2.80
N ARG A 141 -6.20 -7.98 2.81
CA ARG A 141 -6.62 -9.39 2.98
C ARG A 141 -5.97 -10.33 1.95
N SER A 142 -5.78 -9.86 0.72
CA SER A 142 -5.15 -10.64 -0.36
C SER A 142 -3.61 -10.64 -0.26
N ALA A 143 -3.02 -9.54 0.20
CA ALA A 143 -1.57 -9.39 0.32
C ALA A 143 -0.99 -9.99 1.60
N ARG A 144 -1.81 -10.16 2.63
CA ARG A 144 -1.40 -10.49 3.99
C ARG A 144 -0.57 -11.76 4.12
N ARG A 145 -0.97 -12.83 3.42
CA ARG A 145 -0.21 -14.09 3.44
C ARG A 145 1.16 -13.91 2.79
N LEU A 146 1.25 -13.16 1.70
CA LEU A 146 2.53 -12.83 1.07
C LEU A 146 3.45 -12.08 2.06
N PHE A 147 2.92 -11.05 2.72
CA PHE A 147 3.67 -10.32 3.73
C PHE A 147 4.12 -11.20 4.90
N PHE A 148 3.27 -12.13 5.35
CA PHE A 148 3.63 -13.11 6.39
C PHE A 148 4.81 -14.00 5.95
N GLU A 149 4.75 -14.56 4.75
CA GLU A 149 5.79 -15.44 4.24
C GLU A 149 7.11 -14.69 3.99
N ILE A 150 7.06 -13.48 3.44
CA ILE A 150 8.24 -12.61 3.29
C ILE A 150 8.85 -12.32 4.65
N ALA A 151 8.01 -11.88 5.59
CA ALA A 151 8.48 -11.48 6.91
C ALA A 151 9.03 -12.65 7.70
N THR A 152 8.57 -13.90 7.50
CA THR A 152 9.01 -15.06 8.29
C THR A 152 10.16 -15.83 7.64
N ARG A 153 10.17 -15.96 6.31
CA ARG A 153 11.13 -16.82 5.59
C ARG A 153 12.35 -16.09 5.04
N ILE A 154 12.25 -14.78 4.84
CA ILE A 154 13.37 -14.01 4.29
C ILE A 154 14.19 -13.42 5.44
N GLU A 155 15.50 -13.66 5.38
CA GLU A 155 16.44 -12.95 6.23
C GLU A 155 16.58 -11.52 5.71
N THR A 156 16.16 -10.56 6.53
CA THR A 156 16.22 -9.15 6.18
C THR A 156 17.29 -8.47 7.02
N ASP A 157 18.11 -7.67 6.35
CA ASP A 157 18.96 -6.69 7.01
C ASP A 157 18.50 -5.27 6.65
N ALA A 158 19.01 -4.28 7.38
CA ALA A 158 18.62 -2.89 7.19
C ALA A 158 19.83 -1.98 7.02
N ALA A 159 19.76 -1.13 5.99
CA ALA A 159 20.55 0.09 5.92
C ALA A 159 20.24 0.99 7.14
N PRO A 160 21.08 2.01 7.45
CA PRO A 160 20.90 2.85 8.64
C PRO A 160 19.50 3.44 8.82
N GLY A 161 18.85 3.85 7.73
CA GLY A 161 17.47 4.39 7.75
C GLY A 161 16.37 3.33 7.92
N GLY A 162 16.67 2.04 7.72
CA GLY A 162 15.72 0.94 7.78
C GLY A 162 15.66 0.22 9.12
N LYS A 163 16.48 0.60 10.11
CA LYS A 163 16.59 -0.12 11.40
C LYS A 163 15.24 -0.26 12.12
N ASN A 164 14.43 0.79 12.10
CA ASN A 164 13.10 0.78 12.72
C ASN A 164 12.15 -0.20 12.00
N VAL A 165 12.24 -0.28 10.67
CA VAL A 165 11.44 -1.22 9.87
C VAL A 165 11.87 -2.66 10.14
N LYS A 166 13.17 -2.93 10.22
CA LYS A 166 13.70 -4.25 10.60
C LYS A 166 13.24 -4.66 12.00
N ALA A 167 13.24 -3.74 12.96
CA ALA A 167 12.75 -4.00 14.31
C ALA A 167 11.26 -4.36 14.29
N ALA A 168 10.44 -3.64 13.53
CA ALA A 168 9.02 -3.93 13.37
C ALA A 168 8.79 -5.30 12.71
N ILE A 169 9.51 -5.64 11.65
CA ILE A 169 9.44 -6.96 11.01
C ILE A 169 9.86 -8.06 11.98
N SER A 170 10.92 -7.84 12.77
CA SER A 170 11.40 -8.81 13.76
C SER A 170 10.38 -9.03 14.88
N TYR A 171 9.68 -7.97 15.30
CA TYR A 171 8.56 -8.09 16.23
C TYR A 171 7.43 -8.93 15.62
N LEU A 172 7.04 -8.67 14.37
CA LEU A 172 6.00 -9.42 13.67
C LEU A 172 6.35 -10.91 13.51
N LYS A 173 7.63 -11.26 13.29
CA LYS A 173 8.08 -12.67 13.29
C LYS A 173 7.73 -13.43 14.57
N GLY A 174 7.67 -12.74 15.71
CA GLY A 174 7.35 -13.33 17.02
C GLY A 174 5.86 -13.40 17.34
N VAL A 175 4.98 -12.98 16.43
CA VAL A 175 3.52 -13.04 16.59
C VAL A 175 2.99 -14.15 15.70
N ASP A 176 2.47 -15.23 16.30
CA ASP A 176 2.12 -16.49 15.61
C ASP A 176 1.16 -16.31 14.42
N ASP A 177 0.27 -15.32 14.47
CA ASP A 177 -0.60 -14.98 13.34
C ASP A 177 -1.05 -13.52 13.37
N TRP A 178 -0.10 -12.59 13.22
CA TRP A 178 -0.46 -11.22 12.81
C TRP A 178 -1.02 -11.17 11.39
N SER A 179 -1.20 -12.32 10.74
CA SER A 179 -1.88 -12.51 9.47
C SER A 179 -3.40 -12.80 9.63
N SER A 180 -3.96 -12.80 10.85
CA SER A 180 -5.42 -12.77 11.11
C SER A 180 -6.00 -11.54 11.86
N LEU A 181 -5.21 -10.77 12.63
CA LEU A 181 -5.53 -9.40 13.18
C LEU A 181 -6.22 -8.39 12.24
#